data_AF-A0A0D0S2N0-F1
#
_entry.id   AF-A0A0D0S2N0-F1
#
_cell.length_a   1.000
_cell.length_b   1.000
_cell.length_c   1.000
_cell.angle_alpha   90.00
_cell.angle_beta   90.00
_cell.angle_gamma   90.00
#
_symmetry.space_group_name_H-M   'P 1'
#
loop_
_entity.id
_entity.type
_entity.pdbx_description
1 polymer ?
#
loop_
_entity_poly.entity_id
_entity_poly.type
_entity_poly.pdbx_seq_one_letter_code
_entity_poly.pdbx_strand_id
1 'polypeptide(L)'
;MSRASINLLRAALLASFLLASGVAPRVAHAAIYRCQAPDGGMVYTDRPCSELGAIAAPAGPVQEGRPGQRGRIRPRAGCARNLSELVLRVANAINQQDTNQLAGVYHWAGMSGGQSVAILRRLDAVAHRPLAGIVQVGPQTAQSVDGVVTDAEYYAKRPVTQSPVALRIEQSTGDGISPSSTVFALQRHFGCWWIRG
;
A
#
# COMPACT_ATOMS: atom_id res chain seq x y z
N MET A 1 -9.05 -64.11 -12.39
CA MET A 1 -7.98 -63.08 -12.40
C MET A 1 -7.07 -63.33 -11.20
N SER A 2 -5.77 -63.55 -11.42
CA SER A 2 -4.82 -63.93 -10.36
C SER A 2 -4.46 -62.73 -9.48
N ARG A 3 -4.23 -62.95 -8.17
CA ARG A 3 -3.79 -61.92 -7.21
C ARG A 3 -2.54 -61.15 -7.70
N ALA A 4 -1.70 -61.80 -8.49
CA ALA A 4 -0.53 -61.18 -9.12
C ALA A 4 -0.89 -60.05 -10.10
N SER A 5 -1.95 -60.21 -10.89
CA SER A 5 -2.40 -59.23 -11.89
C SER A 5 -2.95 -57.95 -11.24
N ILE A 6 -3.58 -58.07 -10.06
CA ILE A 6 -4.13 -56.94 -9.31
C ILE A 6 -3.01 -56.11 -8.66
N ASN A 7 -1.95 -56.77 -8.16
CA ASN A 7 -0.80 -56.09 -7.57
C ASN A 7 0.05 -55.35 -8.61
N LEU A 8 0.19 -55.91 -9.83
CA LEU A 8 0.85 -55.25 -10.95
C LEU A 8 0.09 -54.00 -11.42
N LEU A 9 -1.24 -54.05 -11.51
CA LEU A 9 -2.05 -52.88 -11.86
C LEU A 9 -1.96 -51.77 -10.79
N ARG A 10 -1.98 -52.14 -9.51
CA ARG A 10 -1.82 -51.18 -8.41
C ARG A 10 -0.45 -50.52 -8.38
N ALA A 11 0.61 -51.30 -8.63
CA ALA A 11 1.97 -50.77 -8.72
C ALA A 11 2.13 -49.81 -9.92
N ALA A 12 1.54 -50.15 -11.07
CA ALA A 12 1.55 -49.27 -12.24
C ALA A 12 0.76 -47.97 -12.00
N LEU A 13 -0.41 -48.04 -11.36
CA LEU A 13 -1.21 -46.86 -11.03
C LEU A 13 -0.52 -45.95 -10.00
N LEU A 14 0.13 -46.53 -8.98
CA LEU A 14 0.92 -45.77 -8.00
C LEU A 14 2.15 -45.11 -8.64
N ALA A 15 2.83 -45.80 -9.55
CA ALA A 15 3.96 -45.25 -10.30
C ALA A 15 3.52 -44.08 -11.21
N SER A 16 2.39 -44.22 -11.92
CA SER A 16 1.82 -43.14 -12.74
C SER A 16 1.38 -41.93 -11.92
N PHE A 17 0.84 -42.14 -10.71
CA PHE A 17 0.44 -41.04 -9.82
C PHE A 17 1.65 -40.28 -9.24
N LEU A 18 2.73 -41.00 -8.89
CA LEU A 18 3.99 -40.40 -8.43
C LEU A 18 4.70 -39.60 -9.54
N LEU A 19 4.64 -40.07 -10.80
CA LEU A 19 5.21 -39.35 -11.96
C LEU A 19 4.43 -38.07 -12.32
N ALA A 20 3.11 -38.04 -12.11
CA ALA A 20 2.28 -36.86 -12.37
C ALA A 20 2.42 -35.75 -11.30
N SER A 21 2.95 -36.08 -10.12
CA SER A 21 3.09 -35.15 -8.99
C SER A 21 4.34 -34.25 -9.07
N GLY A 22 5.23 -34.49 -10.04
CA GLY A 22 6.51 -33.79 -10.19
C GLY A 22 6.46 -32.42 -10.88
N VAL A 23 5.27 -31.85 -11.13
CA VAL A 23 5.16 -30.49 -11.66
C VAL A 23 5.43 -29.50 -10.52
N ALA A 24 6.71 -29.21 -10.29
CA ALA A 24 7.11 -28.13 -9.40
C ALA A 24 6.40 -26.83 -9.86
N PRO A 25 5.79 -26.06 -8.95
CA PRO A 25 5.22 -24.77 -9.32
C PRO A 25 6.35 -23.93 -9.90
N ARG A 26 6.22 -23.50 -11.16
CA ARG A 26 7.14 -22.51 -11.73
C ARG A 26 6.94 -21.23 -10.93
N VAL A 27 7.89 -20.92 -10.06
CA VAL A 27 7.99 -19.60 -9.47
C VAL A 27 8.31 -18.65 -10.62
N ALA A 28 7.27 -18.00 -11.16
CA ALA A 28 7.45 -16.93 -12.10
C ALA A 28 8.14 -15.78 -11.35
N HIS A 29 9.43 -15.63 -11.56
CA HIS A 29 10.16 -14.46 -11.06
C HIS A 29 9.63 -13.25 -11.83
N ALA A 30 8.92 -12.35 -11.15
CA ALA A 30 8.56 -11.06 -11.71
C ALA A 30 9.85 -10.27 -11.97
N ALA A 31 10.32 -10.27 -13.21
CA ALA A 31 11.47 -9.48 -13.62
C ALA A 31 11.03 -8.03 -13.77
N ILE A 32 11.59 -7.13 -12.96
CA ILE A 32 11.37 -5.70 -13.12
C ILE A 32 12.38 -5.16 -14.12
N TYR A 33 11.92 -4.78 -15.31
CA TYR A 33 12.68 -4.08 -16.33
C TYR A 33 12.75 -2.59 -16.00
N ARG A 34 13.95 -2.02 -16.10
CA ARG A 34 14.17 -0.59 -16.03
C ARG A 34 14.35 -0.06 -17.45
N CYS A 35 13.44 0.79 -17.89
CA CYS A 35 13.33 1.26 -19.25
C CYS A 35 13.51 2.78 -19.31
N GLN A 36 14.16 3.27 -20.36
CA GLN A 36 14.21 4.68 -20.70
C GLN A 36 13.20 4.93 -21.83
N ALA A 37 12.20 5.77 -21.55
CA ALA A 37 11.18 6.19 -22.50
C ALA A 37 11.76 7.18 -23.53
N PRO A 38 11.08 7.39 -24.68
CA PRO A 38 11.55 8.30 -25.73
C PRO A 38 11.73 9.76 -25.29
N ASP A 39 11.00 10.19 -24.26
CA ASP A 39 11.13 11.51 -23.62
C ASP A 39 12.33 11.60 -22.66
N GLY A 40 13.12 10.54 -22.54
CA GLY A 40 14.25 10.41 -21.61
C GLY A 40 13.85 10.00 -20.20
N GLY A 41 12.56 9.84 -19.91
CA GLY A 41 12.02 9.43 -18.62
C GLY A 41 12.36 7.99 -18.25
N MET A 42 12.42 7.69 -16.95
CA MET A 42 12.73 6.36 -16.43
C MET A 42 11.44 5.64 -15.99
N VAL A 43 11.17 4.48 -16.57
CA VAL A 43 10.01 3.64 -16.28
C VAL A 43 10.46 2.29 -15.72
N TYR A 44 9.79 1.80 -14.69
CA TYR A 44 10.00 0.44 -14.16
C TYR A 44 8.74 -0.37 -14.43
N THR A 45 8.89 -1.54 -15.01
CA THR A 45 7.76 -2.36 -15.46
C THR A 45 8.10 -3.84 -15.36
N ASP A 46 7.08 -4.69 -15.25
CA ASP A 46 7.17 -6.15 -15.35
C ASP A 46 7.10 -6.65 -16.81
N ARG A 47 6.89 -5.74 -17.77
CA ARG A 47 6.87 -6.01 -19.22
C ARG A 47 8.22 -5.63 -19.86
N PRO A 48 8.65 -6.31 -20.92
CA PRO A 48 9.89 -5.95 -21.61
C PRO A 48 9.79 -4.53 -22.20
N CYS A 49 10.89 -3.76 -22.13
CA CYS A 49 10.90 -2.35 -22.54
C CYS A 49 10.40 -2.11 -23.98
N SER A 50 10.63 -3.07 -24.87
CA SER A 50 10.16 -3.03 -26.26
C SER A 50 8.65 -2.90 -26.40
N GLU A 51 7.88 -3.44 -25.44
CA GLU A 51 6.41 -3.32 -25.44
C GLU A 51 5.93 -1.91 -25.06
N LEU A 52 6.79 -1.08 -24.47
CA LEU A 52 6.51 0.30 -24.10
C LEU A 52 7.07 1.30 -25.13
N GLY A 53 7.65 0.82 -26.24
CA GLY A 53 8.43 1.67 -27.16
C GLY A 53 9.66 2.28 -26.49
N ALA A 54 10.12 1.68 -25.39
CA ALA A 54 11.24 2.13 -24.59
C ALA A 54 12.45 1.21 -24.81
N ILE A 55 13.63 1.71 -24.46
CA ILE A 55 14.86 0.92 -24.47
C ILE A 55 15.25 0.52 -23.06
N ALA A 56 15.99 -0.58 -22.91
CA ALA A 56 16.57 -0.94 -21.62
C ALA A 56 17.43 0.23 -21.14
N ALA A 57 17.12 0.76 -19.96
CA ALA A 57 17.93 1.82 -19.40
C ALA A 57 19.32 1.26 -19.10
N PRO A 58 20.39 1.98 -19.45
CA PRO A 58 21.73 1.53 -19.12
C PRO A 58 21.83 1.26 -17.62
N ALA A 59 22.71 0.32 -17.23
CA ALA A 59 23.10 0.19 -15.84
C ALA A 59 23.69 1.54 -15.40
N GLY A 60 22.84 2.41 -14.83
CA GLY A 60 23.30 3.68 -14.30
C GLY A 60 24.42 3.42 -13.31
N PRO A 61 25.41 4.33 -13.20
CA PRO A 61 26.44 4.17 -12.20
C PRO A 61 25.74 3.91 -10.87
N VAL A 62 26.11 2.82 -10.19
CA VAL A 62 25.86 2.71 -8.76
C VAL A 62 26.42 4.00 -8.21
N GLN A 63 25.57 4.92 -7.75
CA GLN A 63 26.07 6.08 -7.03
C GLN A 63 26.62 5.53 -5.73
N GLU A 64 27.87 5.08 -5.78
CA GLU A 64 28.75 4.94 -4.65
C GLU A 64 28.73 6.34 -4.01
N GLY A 65 27.97 6.46 -2.92
CA GLY A 65 27.69 7.73 -2.31
C GLY A 65 29.00 8.46 -2.06
N ARG A 66 29.13 9.69 -2.58
CA ARG A 66 30.29 10.53 -2.37
C ARG A 66 30.58 10.59 -0.86
N PRO A 67 31.78 10.24 -0.37
CA PRO A 67 32.07 10.29 1.06
C PRO A 67 31.87 11.74 1.55
N GLY A 68 30.93 11.93 2.46
CA GLY A 68 30.53 13.25 2.99
C GLY A 68 29.17 13.74 2.51
N GLN A 69 28.62 13.21 1.41
CA GLN A 69 27.20 13.33 1.12
C GLN A 69 26.53 12.23 1.94
N ARG A 70 26.20 12.53 3.20
CA ARG A 70 25.22 11.73 3.94
C ARG A 70 24.02 11.64 3.00
N GLY A 71 23.87 10.50 2.33
CA GLY A 71 22.68 10.20 1.59
C GLY A 71 21.57 10.58 2.53
N ARG A 72 20.73 11.56 2.13
CA ARG A 72 19.48 11.77 2.84
C ARG A 72 18.87 10.39 2.82
N ILE A 73 18.97 9.69 3.95
CA ILE A 73 18.29 8.44 4.17
C ILE A 73 16.86 8.88 3.93
N ARG A 74 16.32 8.58 2.75
CA ARG A 74 14.92 8.85 2.48
C ARG A 74 14.21 8.26 3.69
N PRO A 75 13.47 9.07 4.48
CA PRO A 75 12.84 8.60 5.71
C PRO A 75 12.17 7.29 5.35
N ARG A 76 12.62 6.15 5.92
CA ARG A 76 12.27 4.78 5.48
C ARG A 76 10.88 4.82 4.85
N ALA A 77 10.81 4.64 3.53
CA ALA A 77 9.72 5.14 2.69
C ALA A 77 8.34 4.47 2.92
N GLY A 78 8.11 3.87 4.09
CA GLY A 78 6.79 3.41 4.48
C GLY A 78 6.49 3.35 5.97
N CYS A 79 7.46 3.53 6.88
CA CYS A 79 7.16 3.45 8.32
C CYS A 79 7.03 4.84 8.94
N ALA A 80 5.79 5.27 9.22
CA ALA A 80 5.54 6.41 10.11
C ALA A 80 5.50 5.91 11.57
N ARG A 81 6.36 6.43 12.45
CA ARG A 81 6.46 5.95 13.84
C ARG A 81 5.37 6.51 14.75
N ASN A 82 4.81 7.65 14.37
CA ASN A 82 3.70 8.29 15.07
C ASN A 82 2.72 8.91 14.08
N LEU A 83 1.53 9.28 14.56
CA LEU A 83 0.45 9.79 13.72
C LEU A 83 0.81 11.12 13.05
N SER A 84 1.49 12.02 13.76
CA SER A 84 1.91 13.31 13.19
C SER A 84 2.86 13.14 12.01
N GLU A 85 3.79 12.17 12.09
CA GLU A 85 4.66 11.81 10.98
C GLU A 85 3.86 11.24 9.79
N LEU A 86 2.85 10.39 10.06
CA LEU A 86 1.99 9.86 9.01
C LEU A 86 1.22 10.98 8.30
N VAL A 87 0.59 11.89 9.06
CA VAL A 87 -0.14 13.04 8.52
C VAL A 87 0.77 13.92 7.66
N LEU A 88 1.98 14.21 8.14
CA LEU A 88 2.96 15.01 7.38
C LEU A 88 3.36 14.32 6.06
N ARG A 89 3.60 13.00 6.09
CA ARG A 89 3.94 12.23 4.88
C ARG A 89 2.79 12.20 3.87
N VAL A 90 1.56 12.01 4.33
CA VAL A 90 0.36 12.06 3.47
C VAL A 90 0.21 13.44 2.84
N ALA A 91 0.33 14.51 3.63
CA ALA A 91 0.25 15.88 3.13
C ALA A 91 1.35 16.17 2.08
N ASN A 92 2.59 15.78 2.36
CA ASN A 92 3.72 15.97 1.44
C ASN A 92 3.54 15.20 0.12
N ALA A 93 3.04 13.96 0.18
CA ALA A 93 2.80 13.16 -1.02
C ALA A 93 1.75 13.83 -1.93
N ILE A 94 0.65 14.34 -1.37
CA ILE A 94 -0.40 15.02 -2.15
C ILE A 94 0.09 16.38 -2.67
N ASN A 95 0.75 17.19 -1.83
CA ASN A 95 1.26 18.50 -2.24
C ASN A 95 2.33 18.40 -3.35
N GLN A 96 3.08 17.29 -3.38
CA GLN A 96 4.07 17.01 -4.43
C GLN A 96 3.48 16.23 -5.61
N GLN A 97 2.19 15.87 -5.57
CA GLN A 97 1.53 15.01 -6.54
C GLN A 97 2.30 13.68 -6.76
N ASP A 98 2.84 13.11 -5.68
CA ASP A 98 3.69 11.93 -5.71
C ASP A 98 2.91 10.69 -5.23
N THR A 99 2.33 9.98 -6.18
CA THR A 99 1.62 8.72 -5.96
C THR A 99 2.49 7.67 -5.28
N ASN A 100 3.80 7.62 -5.55
CA ASN A 100 4.68 6.63 -4.96
C ASN A 100 4.94 6.93 -3.48
N GLN A 101 5.06 8.20 -3.10
CA GLN A 101 5.13 8.58 -1.69
C GLN A 101 3.85 8.27 -0.94
N LEU A 102 2.67 8.50 -1.55
CA LEU A 102 1.39 8.16 -0.93
C LEU A 102 1.21 6.64 -0.80
N ALA A 103 1.56 5.88 -1.84
CA ALA A 103 1.60 4.42 -1.83
C ALA A 103 2.57 3.89 -0.76
N GLY A 104 3.68 4.58 -0.51
CA GLY A 104 4.64 4.21 0.51
C GLY A 104 4.05 4.11 1.93
N VAL A 105 3.07 4.95 2.26
CA VAL A 105 2.42 4.96 3.59
C VAL A 105 1.14 4.12 3.68
N TYR A 106 0.78 3.41 2.60
CA TYR A 106 -0.37 2.52 2.57
C TYR A 106 -0.04 1.10 3.07
N HIS A 107 -0.99 0.47 3.77
CA HIS A 107 -0.83 -0.88 4.31
C HIS A 107 -1.14 -1.95 3.25
N TRP A 108 -0.11 -2.43 2.55
CA TRP A 108 -0.24 -3.43 1.47
C TRP A 108 -0.34 -4.89 1.91
N ALA A 109 -0.02 -5.20 3.17
CA ALA A 109 0.14 -6.60 3.60
C ALA A 109 -1.17 -7.40 3.43
N GLY A 110 -1.07 -8.58 2.80
CA GLY A 110 -2.20 -9.48 2.55
C GLY A 110 -2.97 -9.25 1.25
N MET A 111 -2.59 -8.27 0.41
CA MET A 111 -3.28 -7.99 -0.86
C MET A 111 -2.79 -8.85 -2.02
N SER A 112 -3.72 -9.26 -2.90
CA SER A 112 -3.38 -9.84 -4.20
C SER A 112 -2.95 -8.77 -5.20
N GLY A 113 -2.25 -9.15 -6.27
CA GLY A 113 -1.80 -8.19 -7.30
C GLY A 113 -2.93 -7.34 -7.89
N GLY A 114 -4.08 -7.95 -8.19
CA GLY A 114 -5.25 -7.24 -8.71
C GLY A 114 -5.83 -6.22 -7.72
N GLN A 115 -5.88 -6.57 -6.42
CA GLN A 115 -6.28 -5.63 -5.36
C GLN A 115 -5.29 -4.47 -5.27
N SER A 116 -4.00 -4.76 -5.31
CA SER A 116 -2.96 -3.73 -5.23
C SER A 116 -3.04 -2.72 -6.38
N VAL A 117 -3.30 -3.18 -7.60
CA VAL A 117 -3.48 -2.31 -8.78
C VAL A 117 -4.73 -1.43 -8.65
N ALA A 118 -5.84 -1.95 -8.12
CA ALA A 118 -7.04 -1.16 -7.89
C ALA A 118 -6.82 -0.06 -6.85
N ILE A 119 -6.15 -0.39 -5.74
CA ILE A 119 -5.78 0.58 -4.71
C ILE A 119 -4.80 1.62 -5.25
N LEU A 120 -3.78 1.20 -6.01
CA LEU A 120 -2.80 2.14 -6.57
C LEU A 120 -3.48 3.20 -7.47
N ARG A 121 -4.43 2.80 -8.32
CA ARG A 121 -5.22 3.76 -9.14
C ARG A 121 -6.03 4.72 -8.27
N ARG A 122 -6.59 4.26 -7.16
CA ARG A 122 -7.30 5.13 -6.21
C ARG A 122 -6.36 6.10 -5.52
N LEU A 123 -5.18 5.63 -5.08
CA LEU A 123 -4.16 6.48 -4.46
C LEU A 123 -3.62 7.51 -5.46
N ASP A 124 -3.45 7.14 -6.73
CA ASP A 124 -3.04 8.04 -7.80
C ASP A 124 -4.02 9.21 -7.98
N ALA A 125 -5.31 8.91 -8.04
CA ALA A 125 -6.35 9.92 -8.11
C ALA A 125 -6.38 10.83 -6.87
N VAL A 126 -6.07 10.30 -5.68
CA VAL A 126 -5.96 11.10 -4.44
C VAL A 126 -4.72 11.99 -4.48
N ALA A 127 -3.57 11.47 -4.89
CA ALA A 127 -2.31 12.21 -4.92
C ALA A 127 -2.37 13.43 -5.84
N HIS A 128 -3.10 13.35 -6.95
CA HIS A 128 -3.17 14.41 -7.96
C HIS A 128 -4.28 15.44 -7.75
N ARG A 129 -5.09 15.33 -6.68
CA ARG A 129 -6.09 16.35 -6.33
C ARG A 129 -5.54 17.36 -5.31
N PRO A 130 -5.85 18.67 -5.44
CA PRO A 130 -5.40 19.68 -4.48
C PRO A 130 -5.86 19.37 -3.06
N LEU A 131 -4.97 19.53 -2.08
CA LEU A 131 -5.25 19.28 -0.67
C LEU A 131 -5.86 20.52 -0.01
N ALA A 132 -7.07 20.39 0.54
CA ALA A 132 -7.71 21.41 1.37
C ALA A 132 -7.43 21.18 2.86
N GLY A 133 -7.32 19.92 3.30
CA GLY A 133 -7.00 19.59 4.68
C GLY A 133 -6.94 18.10 4.99
N ILE A 134 -6.43 17.76 6.17
CA ILE A 134 -6.43 16.40 6.71
C ILE A 134 -7.06 16.44 8.10
N VAL A 135 -8.17 15.73 8.27
CA VAL A 135 -8.91 15.65 9.54
C VAL A 135 -8.66 14.29 10.19
N GLN A 136 -8.28 14.29 11.47
CA GLN A 136 -8.18 13.08 12.28
C GLN A 136 -9.59 12.70 12.77
N VAL A 137 -10.05 11.50 12.42
CA VAL A 137 -11.38 11.01 12.79
C VAL A 137 -11.28 10.12 14.02
N GLY A 138 -11.96 10.48 15.09
CA GLY A 138 -12.09 9.67 16.31
C GLY A 138 -13.05 8.49 16.16
N PRO A 139 -13.02 7.51 17.07
CA PRO A 139 -14.00 6.43 17.09
C PRO A 139 -15.39 7.02 17.34
N GLN A 140 -16.38 6.59 16.55
CA GLN A 140 -17.77 6.95 16.81
C GLN A 140 -18.22 6.19 18.05
N THR A 141 -18.18 6.84 19.21
CA THR A 141 -18.94 6.36 20.37
C THR A 141 -20.39 6.69 20.11
N ALA A 142 -21.26 5.67 20.17
CA ALA A 142 -22.70 5.87 20.14
C ALA A 142 -23.02 6.99 21.11
N GLN A 143 -23.56 8.10 20.59
CA GLN A 143 -23.96 9.23 21.41
C GLN A 143 -24.86 8.71 22.52
N SER A 144 -24.47 8.99 23.76
CA SER A 144 -25.20 8.65 24.96
C SER A 144 -26.67 9.06 24.80
N VAL A 145 -27.55 8.07 24.73
CA VAL A 145 -29.00 8.25 24.80
C VAL A 145 -29.33 8.78 26.19
N ASP A 146 -30.04 9.91 26.24
CA ASP A 146 -30.59 10.63 27.38
C ASP A 146 -30.32 10.02 28.78
N GLY A 147 -29.23 10.47 29.41
CA GLY A 147 -28.99 10.29 30.83
C GLY A 147 -29.17 11.62 31.55
N VAL A 148 -30.10 11.69 32.50
CA VAL A 148 -30.25 12.82 33.42
C VAL A 148 -28.90 13.07 34.09
N VAL A 149 -28.25 14.18 33.73
CA VAL A 149 -26.99 14.60 34.34
C VAL A 149 -27.27 15.06 35.76
N THR A 150 -26.68 14.40 36.75
CA THR A 150 -26.67 14.90 38.13
C THR A 150 -25.52 15.88 38.32
N ASP A 151 -25.66 16.88 39.21
CA ASP A 151 -24.67 17.95 39.43
C ASP A 151 -23.24 17.44 39.78
N ALA A 152 -23.12 16.20 40.26
CA ALA A 152 -21.84 15.56 40.54
C ALA A 152 -21.09 15.06 39.28
N GLU A 153 -21.78 14.78 38.18
CA GLU A 153 -21.18 14.38 36.90
C GLU A 153 -20.66 15.57 36.08
N TYR A 154 -21.19 16.77 36.33
CA TYR A 154 -20.83 17.99 35.61
C TYR A 154 -19.34 18.37 35.78
N TYR A 155 -18.74 18.04 36.93
CA TYR A 155 -17.33 18.35 37.22
C TYR A 155 -16.35 17.18 36.99
N ALA A 156 -16.81 15.97 36.64
CA ALA A 156 -15.96 14.78 36.55
C ALA A 156 -15.72 14.24 35.12
N LYS A 157 -16.23 14.90 34.07
CA LYS A 157 -15.96 14.46 32.70
C LYS A 157 -14.57 14.93 32.24
N ARG A 158 -13.52 14.22 32.65
CA ARG A 158 -12.23 14.31 31.96
C ARG A 158 -12.49 13.94 30.49
N PRO A 159 -12.15 14.81 29.51
CA PRO A 159 -12.25 14.44 28.11
C PRO A 159 -11.37 13.21 27.89
N VAL A 160 -11.98 12.06 27.63
CA VAL A 160 -11.23 10.89 27.19
C VAL A 160 -10.66 11.26 25.82
N THR A 161 -9.36 11.52 25.74
CA THR A 161 -8.69 11.77 24.45
C THR A 161 -8.72 10.47 23.66
N GLN A 162 -9.76 10.28 22.86
CA GLN A 162 -9.88 9.10 22.02
C GLN A 162 -8.82 9.17 20.92
N SER A 163 -8.04 8.09 20.78
CA SER A 163 -7.06 8.01 19.71
C SER A 163 -7.76 7.97 18.35
N PRO A 164 -7.32 8.77 17.36
CA PRO A 164 -7.88 8.73 16.02
C PRO A 164 -7.83 7.33 15.41
N VAL A 165 -8.88 6.97 14.67
CA VAL A 165 -9.03 5.69 13.98
C VAL A 165 -8.96 5.83 12.47
N ALA A 166 -9.02 7.05 11.94
CA ALA A 166 -8.98 7.34 10.52
C ALA A 166 -8.37 8.72 10.23
N LEU A 167 -7.92 8.91 9.00
CA LEU A 167 -7.67 10.21 8.39
C LEU A 167 -8.71 10.46 7.30
N ARG A 168 -9.35 11.62 7.33
CA ARG A 168 -10.20 12.11 6.26
C ARG A 168 -9.45 13.19 5.50
N ILE A 169 -9.20 12.93 4.23
CA ILE A 169 -8.49 13.82 3.31
C ILE A 169 -9.56 14.66 2.61
N GLU A 170 -9.52 15.97 2.82
CA GLU A 170 -10.40 16.93 2.15
C GLU A 170 -9.66 17.55 0.97
N GLN A 171 -10.28 17.50 -0.21
CA GLN A 171 -9.70 17.93 -1.48
C GLN A 171 -10.75 18.66 -2.33
N SER A 172 -10.30 19.35 -3.37
CA SER A 172 -11.18 19.73 -4.48
C SER A 172 -11.08 18.72 -5.62
N THR A 173 -12.14 18.56 -6.41
CA THR A 173 -12.10 17.78 -7.67
C THR A 173 -11.31 18.56 -8.73
N GLY A 174 -11.18 17.99 -9.94
CA GLY A 174 -10.41 18.62 -11.03
C GLY A 174 -10.95 19.98 -11.51
N ASP A 175 -12.17 20.36 -11.12
CA ASP A 175 -12.74 21.69 -11.37
C ASP A 175 -12.23 22.76 -10.38
N GLY A 176 -11.53 22.35 -9.31
CA GLY A 176 -10.99 23.21 -8.27
C GLY A 176 -12.01 23.75 -7.26
N ILE A 177 -13.30 23.47 -7.42
CA ILE A 177 -14.40 24.07 -6.66
C ILE A 177 -15.21 23.01 -5.90
N SER A 178 -15.48 21.86 -6.51
CA SER A 178 -16.31 20.83 -5.89
C SER A 178 -15.52 20.09 -4.81
N PRO A 179 -16.04 19.99 -3.57
CA PRO A 179 -15.35 19.27 -2.51
C PRO A 179 -15.36 17.76 -2.76
N SER A 180 -14.26 17.10 -2.42
CA SER A 180 -14.10 15.65 -2.45
C SER A 180 -13.45 15.19 -1.15
N SER A 181 -14.02 14.15 -0.54
CA SER A 181 -13.52 13.61 0.73
C SER A 181 -13.16 12.13 0.59
N THR A 182 -11.97 11.75 1.08
CA THR A 182 -11.54 10.36 1.12
C THR A 182 -11.13 9.97 2.53
N VAL A 183 -11.75 8.95 3.09
CA VAL A 183 -11.40 8.43 4.42
C VAL A 183 -10.51 7.21 4.29
N PHE A 184 -9.37 7.24 4.97
CA PHE A 184 -8.51 6.09 5.18
C PHE A 184 -8.54 5.70 6.65
N ALA A 185 -8.78 4.42 6.95
CA ALA A 185 -8.60 3.90 8.29
C ALA A 185 -7.11 3.87 8.64
N LEU A 186 -6.82 4.03 9.93
CA LEU A 186 -5.46 3.89 10.45
C LEU A 186 -5.20 2.44 10.84
N GLN A 187 -4.01 1.95 10.48
CA GLN A 187 -3.54 0.61 10.82
C GLN A 187 -2.20 0.72 11.55
N ARG A 188 -2.05 -0.02 12.66
CA ARG A 188 -0.75 -0.27 13.26
C ARG A 188 -0.23 -1.63 12.79
N HIS A 189 0.97 -1.66 12.24
CA HIS A 189 1.61 -2.91 11.79
C HIS A 189 3.13 -2.76 11.83
N PHE A 190 3.82 -3.77 12.39
CA PHE A 190 5.27 -3.76 12.63
C PHE A 190 5.80 -2.49 13.32
N GLY A 191 5.05 -1.95 14.30
CA GLY A 191 5.45 -0.74 15.04
C GLY A 191 5.27 0.58 14.27
N CYS A 192 4.68 0.55 13.09
CA CYS A 192 4.43 1.72 12.25
C CYS A 192 2.93 2.01 12.14
N TRP A 193 2.60 3.26 11.85
CA TRP A 193 1.29 3.71 11.41
C TRP A 193 1.20 3.71 9.88
N TRP A 194 0.06 3.27 9.38
CA TRP A 194 -0.25 3.15 7.96
C TRP A 194 -1.68 3.65 7.70
N ILE A 195 -1.93 4.12 6.48
CA ILE A 195 -3.29 4.30 5.96
C ILE A 195 -3.77 3.00 5.30
N ARG A 196 -5.07 2.71 5.36
CA ARG A 196 -5.71 1.60 4.65
C ARG A 196 -7.13 1.95 4.24
N GLY A 197 -7.71 1.15 3.34
CA GLY A 197 -9.13 1.23 2.97
C GLY A 197 -9.36 1.02 1.50
#